data_AF-A0A2E5FVC7-F1
#
_entry.id   AF-A0A2E5FVC7-F1
#
_cell.length_a   1.000
_cell.length_b   1.000
_cell.length_c   1.000
_cell.angle_alpha   90.00
_cell.angle_beta   90.00
_cell.angle_gamma   90.00
#
_symmetry.space_group_name_H-M   'P 1'
#
loop_
_entity.id
_entity.type
_entity.pdbx_description
1 polymer ?
#
loop_
_entity_poly.entity_id
_entity_poly.type
_entity_poly.pdbx_seq_one_letter_code
_entity_poly.pdbx_strand_id
1 'polypeptide(L)' 'MSNPTHASAAKIQDCLAGMTYPATKQALLDFATRHEAPLDVRHTLELIAEDEYEGPADVSRAVGAVV' A
#
# COMPACT_ATOMS: atom_id res chain seq x y z
N MET A 1 5.92 21.49 -10.79
CA MET A 1 5.57 20.82 -9.52
C MET A 1 5.25 19.39 -9.88
N SER A 2 6.14 18.46 -9.56
CA SER A 2 6.00 17.05 -9.91
C SER A 2 4.83 16.46 -9.12
N ASN A 3 3.74 16.10 -9.80
CA ASN A 3 2.68 15.27 -9.22
C ASN A 3 3.13 13.81 -9.30
N PRO A 4 3.37 13.11 -8.19
CA PRO A 4 3.14 11.69 -8.17
C PRO A 4 1.66 11.52 -7.81
N THR A 5 0.78 11.42 -8.81
CA THR A 5 -0.63 11.05 -8.56
C THR A 5 -0.75 9.65 -7.94
N HIS A 6 0.36 8.88 -7.92
CA HIS A 6 0.48 7.58 -7.28
C HIS A 6 1.72 7.52 -6.37
N ALA A 7 1.60 6.90 -5.20
CA ALA A 7 2.74 6.68 -4.33
C ALA A 7 3.65 5.59 -4.92
N SER A 8 4.97 5.81 -4.89
CA SER A 8 5.93 4.80 -5.33
C SER A 8 5.91 3.58 -4.42
N ALA A 9 6.11 2.39 -4.99
CA ALA A 9 6.10 1.13 -4.24
C ALA A 9 7.02 1.14 -3.01
N ALA A 10 8.20 1.75 -3.11
CA ALA A 10 9.13 1.91 -1.97
C ALA A 10 8.52 2.70 -0.80
N LYS A 11 7.75 3.75 -1.08
CA LYS A 11 7.09 4.59 -0.07
C LYS A 11 5.95 3.83 0.62
N ILE A 12 5.24 2.99 -0.15
CA ILE A 12 4.20 2.11 0.39
C ILE A 12 4.82 1.03 1.27
N GLN A 13 5.92 0.41 0.82
CA GLN A 13 6.65 -0.58 1.62
C GLN A 13 7.18 0.02 2.93
N ASP A 14 7.67 1.26 2.92
CA ASP A 14 8.13 1.97 4.11
C ASP A 14 6.96 2.25 5.07
N CYS A 15 5.82 2.74 4.55
CA CYS A 15 4.61 2.94 5.35
C CYS A 15 4.03 1.65 5.93
N LEU A 16 4.24 0.51 5.28
CA LEU A 16 3.78 -0.80 5.74
C LEU A 16 4.87 -1.58 6.48
N ALA A 17 6.05 -0.99 6.69
CA ALA A 17 7.14 -1.62 7.39
C ALA A 17 6.73 -1.90 8.85
N GLY A 18 6.82 -3.16 9.27
CA GLY A 18 6.37 -3.60 10.59
C GLY A 18 4.93 -4.09 10.66
N MET A 19 4.22 -4.16 9.53
CA MET A 19 2.94 -4.85 9.48
C MET A 19 3.11 -6.36 9.65
N THR A 20 2.20 -6.98 10.39
CA THR A 20 2.13 -8.43 10.52
C THR A 20 1.39 -9.02 9.32
N TYR A 21 2.06 -9.93 8.62
CA TYR A 21 1.48 -10.67 7.50
C TYR A 21 1.09 -12.10 7.92
N PRO A 22 0.12 -12.75 7.24
CA PRO A 22 -0.65 -12.29 6.08
C PRO A 22 -1.62 -11.15 6.42
N ALA A 23 -1.86 -10.26 5.46
CA ALA A 23 -2.72 -9.10 5.63
C ALA A 23 -3.62 -8.87 4.41
N THR A 24 -4.90 -8.56 4.65
CA THR A 24 -5.84 -8.23 3.59
C THR A 24 -5.70 -6.78 3.13
N LYS A 25 -6.21 -6.46 1.94
CA LYS A 25 -6.37 -5.07 1.46
C LYS A 25 -6.95 -4.13 2.52
N GLN A 26 -8.00 -4.56 3.24
CA GLN A 26 -8.61 -3.75 4.28
C GLN A 26 -7.66 -3.52 5.46
N ALA A 27 -6.91 -4.53 5.88
CA ALA A 27 -5.90 -4.38 6.93
C ALA A 27 -4.78 -3.42 6.51
N LEU A 28 -4.37 -3.44 5.23
CA LEU A 28 -3.38 -2.52 4.67
C LEU A 28 -3.90 -1.07 4.71
N LEU A 29 -5.15 -0.85 4.32
CA LEU A 29 -5.80 0.46 4.36
C LEU A 29 -5.98 0.98 5.79
N ASP A 30 -6.36 0.11 6.72
CA ASP A 30 -6.51 0.44 8.13
C ASP A 30 -5.15 0.78 8.76
N PHE A 31 -4.10 -0.01 8.48
CA PHE A 31 -2.74 0.25 8.93
C PHE A 31 -2.23 1.58 8.37
N ALA A 32 -2.38 1.81 7.07
CA ALA A 32 -2.04 3.06 6.42
C ALA A 32 -2.82 4.25 7.01
N THR A 33 -4.10 4.08 7.32
CA THR A 33 -4.91 5.13 7.95
C THR A 33 -4.45 5.42 9.38
N ARG A 34 -4.14 4.40 10.18
CA ARG A 34 -3.63 4.53 11.56
C ARG A 34 -2.24 5.16 11.62
N HIS A 35 -1.40 4.92 10.62
CA HIS A 35 -0.06 5.49 10.49
C HIS A 35 -0.04 6.86 9.79
N GLU A 36 -1.20 7.50 9.59
CA GLU A 36 -1.32 8.80 8.92
C GLU A 36 -0.65 8.80 7.53
N ALA A 37 -0.75 7.67 6.81
CA ALA A 37 -0.15 7.52 5.51
C ALA A 37 -0.71 8.55 4.52
N PRO A 38 0.13 9.06 3.59
CA PRO A 38 -0.29 10.00 2.57
C PRO A 38 -1.51 9.52 1.80
N LEU A 39 -2.37 10.45 1.39
CA LEU A 39 -3.56 10.14 0.58
C LEU A 39 -3.20 9.34 -0.68
N ASP A 40 -2.08 9.64 -1.33
CA ASP A 40 -1.63 8.91 -2.52
C ASP A 40 -1.34 7.43 -2.23
N VAL A 41 -0.79 7.12 -1.04
CA VAL A 41 -0.54 5.74 -0.60
C VAL A 41 -1.86 5.02 -0.39
N ARG A 42 -2.80 5.65 0.33
CA ARG A 42 -4.12 5.09 0.60
C ARG A 42 -4.89 4.85 -0.70
N HIS A 43 -4.88 5.81 -1.61
CA HIS A 43 -5.55 5.68 -2.90
C HIS A 43 -4.95 4.54 -3.74
N THR A 44 -3.64 4.40 -3.75
CA THR A 44 -2.97 3.28 -4.45
C THR A 44 -3.36 1.93 -3.85
N LEU A 45 -3.43 1.83 -2.51
CA LEU A 45 -3.92 0.64 -1.80
C LEU A 45 -5.43 0.39 -2.00
N GLU A 46 -6.21 1.40 -2.39
CA GLU A 46 -7.61 1.20 -2.78
C GLU A 46 -7.74 0.64 -4.21
N LEU A 47 -6.77 0.93 -5.09
CA LEU A 47 -6.75 0.48 -6.48
C LEU A 47 -6.29 -0.97 -6.63
N ILE A 48 -5.48 -1.50 -5.71
CA ILE A 48 -5.05 -2.91 -5.76
C ILE A 48 -6.23 -3.87 -5.57
N ALA A 49 -6.05 -5.08 -6.08
CA ALA A 49 -7.02 -6.17 -5.93
C ALA A 49 -7.29 -6.47 -4.45
N GLU A 50 -8.55 -6.80 -4.14
CA GLU A 50 -8.91 -7.31 -2.82
C GLU A 50 -8.44 -8.75 -2.70
N ASP A 51 -7.23 -8.91 -2.15
CA ASP A 51 -6.56 -10.20 -1.97
C ASP A 51 -5.85 -10.25 -0.60
N GLU A 52 -5.35 -11.43 -0.24
CA GLU A 52 -4.53 -11.65 0.95
C GLU A 52 -3.06 -11.58 0.56
N TYR A 53 -2.37 -10.59 1.10
CA TYR A 53 -0.96 -10.39 0.81
C TYR A 53 -0.13 -11.12 1.87
N GLU A 54 0.71 -12.04 1.42
CA GLU A 54 1.60 -12.81 2.32
C GLU A 54 2.80 -11.98 2.81
N GLY A 55 3.07 -10.84 2.18
CA GLY A 55 4.21 -10.01 2.54
C GLY A 55 4.29 -8.68 1.79
N PRO A 56 5.26 -7.83 2.17
CA PRO A 56 5.44 -6.51 1.57
C PRO A 56 5.90 -6.57 0.11
N ALA A 57 6.51 -7.68 -0.31
CA ALA A 57 6.87 -7.93 -1.70
C ALA A 57 5.63 -8.09 -2.59
N ASP A 58 4.59 -8.74 -2.06
CA ASP A 58 3.37 -9.01 -2.80
C ASP A 58 2.52 -7.74 -2.96
N VAL A 59 2.39 -6.97 -1.87
CA VAL A 59 1.79 -5.63 -1.91
C VAL A 59 2.52 -4.73 -2.92
N SER A 60 3.85 -4.72 -2.92
CA SER A 60 4.63 -3.94 -3.88
C SER A 60 4.39 -4.37 -5.33
N ARG A 61 4.13 -5.65 -5.57
CA ARG A 61 3.79 -6.16 -6.90
C ARG A 61 2.41 -5.69 -7.34
N ALA A 62 1.41 -5.79 -6.47
CA ALA A 62 0.05 -5.36 -6.76
C ALA A 62 -0.04 -3.85 -6.97
N VAL A 63 0.67 -3.08 -6.14
CA VAL A 63 0.85 -1.63 -6.31
C VAL A 63 1.49 -1.34 -7.67
N GLY A 64 2.60 -2.02 -7.99
CA GLY A 64 3.28 -1.86 -9.28
C GLY A 64 2.44 -2.22 -10.51
N ALA A 65 1.36 -2.99 -10.33
CA ALA A 65 0.45 -3.37 -11.41
C ALA A 65 -0.64 -2.31 -11.68
N VAL A 66 -0.89 -1.38 -10.75
CA VAL A 66 -1.94 -0.36 -10.87
C VAL A 66 -1.42 1.06 -11.10
N VAL A 67 -0.11 1.30 -10.98
CA VAL A 67 0.54 2.63 -11.11
C VAL A 67 1.19 2.88 -12.46
#